data_AF-A0A352S4I7-F1
#
_entry.id   AF-A0A352S4I7-F1
#
_cell.length_a   1.000
_cell.length_b   1.000
_cell.length_c   1.000
_cell.angle_alpha   90.00
_cell.angle_beta   90.00
_cell.angle_gamma   90.00
#
_symmetry.space_group_name_H-M   'P 1'
#
loop_
_entity.id
_entity.type
_entity.pdbx_description
1 polymer ?
#
loop_
_entity_poly.entity_id
_entity_poly.type
_entity_poly.pdbx_seq_one_letter_code
_entity_poly.pdbx_strand_id
1 'polypeptide(L)'
;MNLTNRAVTLPLWAILYFVLGYFSHKFNGPFTAAGYIWLPAGVTVAAFMLAPMRRWLGLGLAFLVAQMLLGMVEGRDAFRMLLFSLDEIGFAALAVAVIHLTKFSLEGLAFLRGLLLAGVIASVGGAVIGAGWFWLFLDVPFWATAKVWAAADFVGVLIVTPVFAGWARFRAARSGGRQPGEFFFGLAALACVLATAALVFDGTRLAQLSLGVAYALTYIPLFFVAIVALLLGGRGGSVAVALLTVLVLVNTAQGDGPFAETALYHGDSLLIAQLYLAVAALLTLLINTLRTAREQTNAQAAARQNDVELALAASGQLVYRLDPHSGRLRWSGSVERALGLHDSALSTLDDVLARVHPDDRAEVRRRWLRECDGEMRGDLTFRLLLPAGATTTIVDMSGPLLDGDDSVALIAGAWRVIASHDTEGRRAA
;
A
#
# COMPACT_ATOMS: atom_id res chain seq x y z
N MET A 1 8.03 -17.60 -4.70
CA MET A 1 9.00 -18.70 -4.48
C MET A 1 8.53 -19.49 -3.26
N ASN A 2 8.21 -20.79 -3.39
CA ASN A 2 7.86 -21.60 -2.21
C ASN A 2 9.15 -21.84 -1.40
N LEU A 3 9.35 -21.04 -0.34
CA LEU A 3 10.48 -21.09 0.59
C LEU A 3 10.39 -22.31 1.54
N THR A 4 10.23 -23.50 0.98
CA THR A 4 10.10 -24.76 1.73
C THR A 4 11.42 -25.47 1.95
N ASN A 5 12.50 -25.12 1.24
CA ASN A 5 13.80 -25.77 1.44
C ASN A 5 14.67 -25.02 2.47
N ARG A 6 14.58 -25.44 3.74
CA ARG A 6 15.28 -24.85 4.89
C ARG A 6 16.79 -24.68 4.65
N ALA A 7 17.39 -25.63 3.93
CA ALA A 7 18.81 -25.66 3.62
C ALA A 7 19.26 -24.50 2.71
N VAL A 8 18.35 -23.94 1.90
CA VAL A 8 18.69 -22.86 0.96
C VAL A 8 18.37 -21.48 1.55
N THR A 9 17.34 -21.39 2.40
CA THR A 9 16.85 -20.09 2.88
C THR A 9 17.74 -19.44 3.93
N LEU A 10 18.28 -20.21 4.88
CA LEU A 10 19.17 -19.68 5.92
C LEU A 10 20.50 -19.14 5.35
N PRO A 11 21.24 -19.89 4.51
CA PRO A 11 22.46 -19.35 3.93
C PRO A 11 22.21 -18.13 3.04
N LEU A 12 21.08 -18.07 2.34
CA LEU A 12 20.73 -16.88 1.55
C LEU A 12 20.60 -15.62 2.43
N TRP A 13 19.92 -15.71 3.57
CA TRP A 13 19.83 -14.60 4.52
C TRP A 13 21.20 -14.20 5.08
N ALA A 14 22.05 -15.18 5.44
CA ALA A 14 23.41 -14.93 5.90
C ALA A 14 24.28 -14.24 4.84
N ILE A 15 24.20 -14.69 3.57
CA ILE A 15 24.94 -14.09 2.45
C ILE A 15 24.47 -12.65 2.23
N LEU A 16 23.15 -12.41 2.23
CA LEU A 16 22.59 -11.06 2.06
C LEU A 16 23.04 -10.12 3.18
N TYR A 17 23.01 -10.60 4.43
CA TYR A 17 23.50 -9.86 5.59
C TYR A 17 24.99 -9.51 5.42
N PHE A 18 25.82 -10.51 5.09
CA PHE A 18 27.26 -10.32 4.90
C PHE A 18 27.56 -9.33 3.75
N VAL A 19 26.93 -9.48 2.59
CA VAL A 19 27.17 -8.64 1.42
C VAL A 19 26.76 -7.19 1.68
N LEU A 20 25.59 -6.98 2.30
CA LEU A 20 25.12 -5.64 2.63
C LEU A 20 25.94 -5.01 3.76
N GLY A 21 26.42 -5.80 4.72
CA GLY A 21 27.32 -5.33 5.78
C GLY A 21 28.68 -4.93 5.22
N TYR A 22 29.27 -5.77 4.37
CA TYR A 22 30.51 -5.46 3.66
C TYR A 22 30.36 -4.19 2.81
N PHE A 23 29.23 -4.03 2.11
CA PHE A 23 28.94 -2.82 1.34
C PHE A 23 28.83 -1.59 2.24
N SER A 24 28.05 -1.65 3.33
CA SER A 24 27.92 -0.59 4.33
C SER A 24 29.26 -0.14 4.89
N HIS A 25 30.17 -1.07 5.17
CA HIS A 25 31.51 -0.75 5.67
C HIS A 25 32.45 -0.21 4.59
N LYS A 26 32.44 -0.79 3.38
CA LYS A 26 33.32 -0.37 2.28
C LYS A 26 33.02 1.06 1.81
N PHE A 27 31.75 1.45 1.83
CA PHE A 27 31.30 2.80 1.47
C PHE A 27 31.04 3.66 2.71
N ASN A 28 31.73 3.34 3.82
CA ASN A 28 31.90 4.26 4.92
C ASN A 28 32.81 5.40 4.43
N GLY A 29 32.22 6.57 4.15
CA GLY A 29 32.95 7.72 3.64
C GLY A 29 33.99 8.30 4.60
N PRO A 30 34.53 9.50 4.34
CA PRO A 30 35.56 10.15 5.16
C PRO A 30 35.02 10.69 6.51
N PHE A 31 34.06 10.01 7.12
CA PHE A 31 33.41 10.43 8.36
C PHE A 31 34.25 10.04 9.57
N THR A 32 34.64 11.04 10.36
CA THR A 32 35.28 10.82 11.66
C THR A 32 34.29 10.17 12.62
N ALA A 33 34.62 8.96 13.06
CA ALA A 33 33.89 8.11 14.00
C ALA A 33 32.58 7.48 13.48
N ALA A 34 32.69 6.21 13.08
CA ALA A 34 31.69 5.16 13.27
C ALA A 34 30.26 5.37 12.73
N GLY A 35 30.05 6.17 11.69
CA GLY A 35 28.74 6.29 11.06
C GLY A 35 28.74 5.83 9.61
N TYR A 36 28.05 4.74 9.31
CA TYR A 36 27.65 4.34 7.96
C TYR A 36 26.18 3.93 8.00
N ILE A 37 25.50 3.88 6.86
CA ILE A 37 24.14 3.32 6.81
C ILE A 37 24.23 1.81 6.96
N TRP A 38 23.68 1.26 8.04
CA TRP A 38 23.73 -0.18 8.30
C TRP A 38 22.57 -0.92 7.62
N LEU A 39 22.77 -1.25 6.35
CA LEU A 39 21.81 -2.01 5.55
C LEU A 39 21.44 -3.39 6.12
N PRO A 40 22.35 -4.12 6.84
CA PRO A 40 22.01 -5.37 7.50
C PRO A 40 20.85 -5.29 8.50
N ALA A 41 20.62 -4.15 9.16
CA ALA A 41 19.49 -3.97 10.07
C ALA A 41 18.14 -4.25 9.37
N GLY A 42 17.98 -3.83 8.11
CA GLY A 42 16.78 -4.15 7.35
C GLY A 42 16.73 -5.60 6.86
N VAL A 43 17.86 -6.28 6.72
CA VAL A 43 17.91 -7.72 6.42
C VAL A 43 17.38 -8.53 7.61
N THR A 44 17.83 -8.21 8.82
CA THR A 44 17.44 -8.93 10.05
C THR A 44 15.96 -8.71 10.33
N VAL A 45 15.48 -7.46 10.30
CA VAL A 45 14.06 -7.14 10.47
C VAL A 45 13.20 -7.82 9.41
N ALA A 46 13.59 -7.77 8.12
CA ALA A 46 12.88 -8.47 7.06
C ALA A 46 12.79 -9.98 7.29
N ALA A 47 13.90 -10.62 7.65
CA ALA A 47 13.95 -12.05 7.86
C ALA A 47 13.06 -12.49 9.02
N PHE A 48 13.10 -11.78 10.15
CA PHE A 48 12.22 -12.07 11.29
C PHE A 48 10.75 -11.78 11.00
N MET A 49 10.43 -10.73 10.21
CA MET A 49 9.05 -10.43 9.81
C MET A 49 8.47 -11.46 8.82
N LEU A 50 9.30 -12.02 7.94
CA LEU A 50 8.86 -12.93 6.88
C LEU A 50 8.93 -14.40 7.28
N ALA A 51 9.70 -14.75 8.31
CA ALA A 51 9.85 -16.12 8.78
C ALA A 51 8.97 -16.41 10.00
N PRO A 52 8.35 -17.61 10.08
CA PRO A 52 7.64 -18.02 11.29
C PRO A 52 8.59 -18.11 12.49
N MET A 53 8.08 -17.80 13.69
CA MET A 53 8.87 -17.71 14.93
C MET A 53 9.71 -18.96 15.23
N ARG A 54 9.25 -20.15 14.82
CA ARG A 54 9.99 -21.42 14.94
C ARG A 54 11.34 -21.44 14.21
N ARG A 55 11.56 -20.54 13.25
CA ARG A 55 12.81 -20.44 12.46
C ARG A 55 13.77 -19.38 13.00
N TRP A 56 13.40 -18.61 14.02
CA TRP A 56 14.16 -17.46 14.47
C TRP A 56 15.53 -17.83 15.04
N LEU A 57 15.64 -18.91 15.81
CA LEU A 57 16.94 -19.38 16.31
C LEU A 57 17.92 -19.69 15.17
N GLY A 58 17.44 -20.36 14.12
CA GLY A 58 18.25 -20.67 12.94
C GLY A 58 18.68 -19.42 12.18
N LEU A 59 17.81 -18.42 12.06
CA LEU A 59 18.14 -17.12 11.46
C LEU A 59 19.16 -16.36 12.31
N GLY A 60 18.95 -16.30 13.63
CA GLY A 60 19.87 -15.63 14.55
C GLY A 60 21.27 -16.22 14.50
N LEU A 61 21.39 -17.55 14.48
CA LEU A 61 22.68 -18.23 14.31
C LEU A 61 23.31 -17.95 12.93
N ALA A 62 22.52 -17.93 11.86
CA ALA A 62 23.01 -17.63 10.52
C ALA A 62 23.55 -16.18 10.42
N PHE A 63 22.86 -15.22 11.02
CA PHE A 63 23.32 -13.83 11.10
C PHE A 63 24.53 -13.67 12.01
N LEU A 64 24.58 -14.38 13.14
CA LEU A 64 25.75 -14.40 14.02
C LEU A 64 27.00 -14.86 13.25
N VAL A 65 26.90 -15.97 12.50
CA VAL A 65 28.00 -16.46 11.66
C VAL A 65 28.39 -15.43 10.60
N ALA A 66 27.41 -14.81 9.92
CA ALA A 66 27.68 -13.78 8.94
C ALA A 66 28.41 -12.56 9.54
N GLN A 67 27.98 -12.11 10.72
CA GLN A 67 28.60 -10.99 11.44
C GLN A 67 30.00 -11.35 11.96
N MET A 68 30.24 -12.58 12.43
CA MET A 68 31.59 -13.04 12.79
C MET A 68 32.52 -13.03 11.57
N LEU A 69 32.06 -13.57 10.44
CA LEU A 69 32.84 -13.58 9.20
C LEU A 69 33.15 -12.16 8.71
N LEU A 70 32.18 -11.25 8.79
CA LEU A 70 32.38 -9.84 8.47
C LEU A 70 33.43 -9.21 9.38
N GLY A 71 33.33 -9.44 10.69
CA GLY A 71 34.31 -8.99 11.66
C GLY A 71 35.73 -9.53 11.43
N MET A 72 35.86 -10.79 11.00
CA MET A 72 37.14 -11.39 10.62
C MET A 72 37.75 -10.73 9.39
N VAL A 73 36.95 -10.48 8.34
CA VAL A 73 37.41 -9.78 7.12
C VAL A 73 37.92 -8.37 7.44
N GLU A 74 37.32 -7.73 8.45
CA GLU A 74 37.70 -6.38 8.88
C GLU A 74 38.80 -6.35 9.94
N GLY A 75 39.31 -7.50 10.38
CA GLY A 75 40.33 -7.57 11.43
C GLY A 75 39.85 -7.03 12.78
N ARG A 76 38.54 -7.08 13.05
CA ARG A 76 37.95 -6.59 14.30
C ARG A 76 37.97 -7.67 15.37
N ASP A 77 37.98 -7.24 16.63
CA ASP A 77 37.97 -8.11 17.78
C ASP A 77 36.71 -9.01 17.82
N ALA A 78 36.91 -10.31 18.01
CA ALA A 78 35.84 -11.31 17.97
C ALA A 78 34.84 -11.14 19.11
N PHE A 79 35.29 -10.72 20.29
CA PHE A 79 34.42 -10.51 21.45
C PHE A 79 33.51 -9.29 21.22
N ARG A 80 34.06 -8.18 20.73
CA ARG A 80 33.26 -7.01 20.33
C ARG A 80 32.24 -7.38 19.26
N MET A 81 32.63 -8.16 18.27
CA MET A 81 31.72 -8.63 17.23
C MET A 81 30.59 -9.47 17.77
N LEU A 82 30.87 -10.36 18.72
CA LEU A 82 29.85 -11.15 19.39
C LEU A 82 28.83 -10.25 20.12
N LEU A 83 29.31 -9.25 20.86
CA LEU A 83 28.44 -8.28 21.53
C LEU A 83 27.56 -7.51 20.53
N PHE A 84 28.15 -6.97 19.46
CA PHE A 84 27.40 -6.30 18.38
C PHE A 84 26.36 -7.22 17.74
N SER A 85 26.69 -8.49 17.54
CA SER A 85 25.76 -9.46 16.96
C SER A 85 24.56 -9.69 17.87
N LEU A 86 24.80 -9.88 19.17
CA LEU A 86 23.74 -10.08 20.15
C LEU A 86 22.84 -8.86 20.27
N ASP A 87 23.43 -7.67 20.20
CA ASP A 87 22.73 -6.39 20.22
C ASP A 87 21.82 -6.24 18.99
N GLU A 88 22.42 -6.17 17.80
CA GLU A 88 21.72 -5.95 16.52
C GLU A 88 20.65 -7.01 16.22
N ILE A 89 21.03 -8.28 16.30
CA ILE A 89 20.13 -9.40 15.97
C ILE A 89 19.07 -9.55 17.07
N GLY A 90 19.47 -9.37 18.32
CA GLY A 90 18.58 -9.49 19.49
C GLY A 90 17.50 -8.42 19.49
N PHE A 91 17.86 -7.15 19.27
CA PHE A 91 16.88 -6.06 19.20
C PHE A 91 16.00 -6.16 17.96
N ALA A 92 16.53 -6.58 16.80
CA ALA A 92 15.68 -6.86 15.64
C ALA A 92 14.64 -7.96 15.93
N ALA A 93 15.05 -9.06 16.56
CA ALA A 93 14.14 -10.14 16.96
C ALA A 93 13.11 -9.67 18.00
N LEU A 94 13.54 -8.93 19.02
CA LEU A 94 12.66 -8.38 20.06
C LEU A 94 11.64 -7.39 19.47
N ALA A 95 12.10 -6.46 18.64
CA ALA A 95 11.25 -5.48 17.98
C ALA A 95 10.17 -6.17 17.16
N VAL A 96 10.54 -7.15 16.34
CA VAL A 96 9.59 -7.92 15.54
C VAL A 96 8.68 -8.80 16.41
N ALA A 97 9.14 -9.30 17.56
CA ALA A 97 8.31 -10.07 18.50
C ALA A 97 7.19 -9.20 19.09
N VAL A 98 7.52 -7.97 19.50
CA VAL A 98 6.53 -6.99 19.97
C VAL A 98 5.45 -6.76 18.90
N ILE A 99 5.83 -6.61 17.63
CA ILE A 99 4.86 -6.47 16.54
C ILE A 99 3.98 -7.72 16.40
N HIS A 100 4.54 -8.93 16.47
CA HIS A 100 3.77 -10.17 16.35
C HIS A 100 2.74 -10.34 17.47
N LEU A 101 3.06 -9.94 18.69
CA LEU A 101 2.14 -9.99 19.83
C LEU A 101 0.89 -9.12 19.62
N THR A 102 0.99 -8.07 18.80
CA THR A 102 -0.13 -7.18 18.47
C THR A 102 -1.06 -7.69 17.34
N LYS A 103 -0.92 -8.95 16.89
CA LYS A 103 -1.72 -9.58 15.80
C LYS A 103 -1.71 -8.77 14.49
N PHE A 104 -0.50 -8.49 14.05
CA PHE A 104 -0.24 -7.62 12.92
C PHE A 104 -0.57 -8.23 11.54
N SER A 105 -1.19 -7.45 10.66
CA SER A 105 -1.31 -7.78 9.24
C SER A 105 -0.12 -7.22 8.46
N LEU A 106 0.50 -8.06 7.64
CA LEU A 106 1.60 -7.68 6.73
C LEU A 106 1.09 -6.95 5.46
N GLU A 107 -0.07 -6.31 5.52
CA GLU A 107 -0.70 -5.64 4.38
C GLU A 107 -1.08 -4.19 4.69
N GLY A 108 -0.98 -3.33 3.66
CA GLY A 108 -1.43 -1.96 3.69
C GLY A 108 -0.87 -1.14 4.85
N LEU A 109 -1.75 -0.37 5.50
CA LEU A 109 -1.38 0.56 6.56
C LEU A 109 -0.91 -0.13 7.84
N ALA A 110 -1.35 -1.36 8.09
CA ALA A 110 -0.80 -2.16 9.18
C ALA A 110 0.69 -2.34 8.93
N PHE A 111 1.10 -2.91 7.79
CA PHE A 111 2.51 -3.13 7.42
C PHE A 111 3.41 -1.91 7.68
N LEU A 112 2.98 -0.73 7.23
CA LEU A 112 3.71 0.52 7.46
C LEU A 112 3.93 0.80 8.95
N ARG A 113 2.87 0.73 9.77
CA ARG A 113 2.95 1.01 11.21
C ARG A 113 3.89 0.05 11.93
N GLY A 114 3.81 -1.24 11.63
CA GLY A 114 4.67 -2.23 12.28
C GLY A 114 6.10 -2.17 11.79
N LEU A 115 6.35 -1.83 10.53
CA LEU A 115 7.70 -1.58 10.05
C LEU A 115 8.32 -0.36 10.76
N LEU A 116 7.58 0.73 10.90
CA LEU A 116 8.05 1.93 11.62
C LEU A 116 8.32 1.61 13.09
N LEU A 117 7.38 0.92 13.76
CA LEU A 117 7.55 0.57 15.17
C LEU A 117 8.70 -0.42 15.38
N ALA A 118 8.81 -1.46 14.55
CA ALA A 118 9.93 -2.40 14.60
C ALA A 118 11.26 -1.70 14.32
N GLY A 119 11.31 -0.83 13.30
CA GLY A 119 12.49 -0.05 12.96
C GLY A 119 12.93 0.83 14.12
N VAL A 120 12.02 1.59 14.73
CA VAL A 120 12.34 2.46 15.87
C VAL A 120 12.82 1.64 17.08
N ILE A 121 12.12 0.57 17.45
CA ILE A 121 12.51 -0.26 18.60
C ILE A 121 13.87 -0.90 18.37
N ALA A 122 14.10 -1.49 17.19
CA ALA A 122 15.37 -2.14 16.86
C ALA A 122 16.52 -1.14 16.87
N SER A 123 16.35 -0.01 16.19
CA SER A 123 17.41 0.98 15.97
C SER A 123 17.73 1.78 17.23
N VAL A 124 16.72 2.22 17.98
CA VAL A 124 16.95 2.95 19.25
C VAL A 124 17.48 2.00 20.32
N GLY A 125 16.96 0.77 20.39
CA GLY A 125 17.42 -0.25 21.33
C GLY A 125 18.89 -0.58 21.13
N GLY A 126 19.27 -0.97 19.90
CA GLY A 126 20.66 -1.28 19.55
C GLY A 126 21.57 -0.07 19.74
N ALA A 127 21.19 1.10 19.25
CA ALA A 127 22.02 2.30 19.39
C ALA A 127 22.26 2.72 20.85
N VAL A 128 21.28 2.57 21.75
CA VAL A 128 21.45 2.90 23.18
C VAL A 128 22.42 1.93 23.86
N ILE A 129 22.31 0.62 23.60
CA ILE A 129 23.20 -0.38 24.20
C ILE A 129 24.61 -0.26 23.61
N GLY A 130 24.72 -0.19 22.29
CA GLY A 130 25.98 -0.01 21.58
C GLY A 130 26.71 1.28 21.96
N ALA A 131 26.02 2.43 21.97
CA ALA A 131 26.63 3.70 22.39
C ALA A 131 26.95 3.70 23.88
N GLY A 132 26.14 3.05 24.72
CA GLY A 132 26.41 2.89 26.15
C GLY A 132 27.71 2.13 26.41
N TRP A 133 27.95 1.05 25.66
CA TRP A 133 29.22 0.32 25.70
C TRP A 133 30.40 1.21 25.31
N PHE A 134 30.29 1.95 24.21
CA PHE A 134 31.34 2.84 23.73
C PHE A 134 31.65 3.98 24.71
N TRP A 135 30.62 4.51 25.36
CA TRP A 135 30.77 5.52 26.39
C TRP A 135 31.49 4.97 27.63
N LEU A 136 31.09 3.78 28.12
CA LEU A 136 31.67 3.18 29.33
C LEU A 136 33.11 2.70 29.16
N PHE A 137 33.47 2.19 27.97
CA PHE A 137 34.74 1.48 27.77
C PHE A 137 35.72 2.18 26.82
N LEU A 138 35.26 3.14 26.01
CA LEU A 138 36.08 3.79 24.97
C LEU A 138 36.07 5.32 25.05
N ASP A 139 35.43 5.90 26.08
CA ASP A 139 35.33 7.36 26.31
C ASP A 139 34.77 8.14 25.11
N VAL A 140 33.82 7.52 24.39
CA VAL A 140 33.17 8.12 23.22
C VAL A 140 31.86 8.83 23.63
N PRO A 141 31.52 10.01 23.08
CA PRO A 141 30.31 10.73 23.46
C PRO A 141 29.01 9.95 23.13
N PHE A 142 28.29 9.54 24.18
CA PHE A 142 27.07 8.73 24.07
C PHE A 142 26.05 9.27 23.07
N TRP A 143 25.61 10.54 23.23
CA TRP A 143 24.53 11.10 22.41
C TRP A 143 24.92 11.34 20.95
N ALA A 144 26.20 11.64 20.67
CA ALA A 144 26.67 11.80 19.31
C ALA A 144 26.63 10.45 18.58
N THR A 145 27.10 9.39 19.24
CA THR A 145 27.09 8.02 18.69
C THR A 145 25.67 7.47 18.57
N ALA A 146 24.87 7.54 19.63
CA ALA A 146 23.53 6.96 19.67
C ALA A 146 22.61 7.51 18.57
N LYS A 147 22.64 8.83 18.31
CA LYS A 147 21.82 9.44 17.25
C LYS A 147 22.20 8.95 15.86
N VAL A 148 23.50 8.89 15.57
CA VAL A 148 24.02 8.46 14.26
C VAL A 148 23.74 6.99 14.01
N TRP A 149 23.90 6.14 15.02
CA TRP A 149 23.65 4.69 14.93
C TRP A 149 22.15 4.40 14.81
N ALA A 150 21.31 5.04 15.64
CA ALA A 150 19.87 4.87 15.54
C ALA A 150 19.34 5.29 14.16
N ALA A 151 19.86 6.39 13.60
CA ALA A 151 19.50 6.81 12.25
C ALA A 151 20.02 5.85 11.18
N ALA A 152 21.24 5.33 11.33
CA ALA A 152 21.83 4.35 10.41
C ALA A 152 20.98 3.08 10.28
N ASP A 153 20.62 2.47 11.41
CA ASP A 153 19.86 1.22 11.44
C ASP A 153 18.43 1.46 10.96
N PHE A 154 17.81 2.57 11.38
CA PHE A 154 16.44 2.89 11.01
C PHE A 154 16.32 3.07 9.50
N VAL A 155 17.26 3.79 8.90
CA VAL A 155 17.33 3.97 7.45
C VAL A 155 17.58 2.65 6.75
N GLY A 156 18.49 1.81 7.27
CA GLY A 156 18.71 0.45 6.78
C GLY A 156 17.42 -0.39 6.76
N VAL A 157 16.63 -0.33 7.85
CA VAL A 157 15.32 -0.99 7.96
C VAL A 157 14.34 -0.48 6.93
N LEU A 158 14.23 0.84 6.76
CA LEU A 158 13.29 1.46 5.82
C LEU A 158 13.61 1.19 4.36
N ILE A 159 14.89 1.05 4.00
CA ILE A 159 15.30 0.80 2.61
C ILE A 159 15.17 -0.69 2.28
N VAL A 160 15.75 -1.55 3.13
CA VAL A 160 15.98 -2.95 2.78
C VAL A 160 14.75 -3.82 3.08
N THR A 161 14.03 -3.56 4.17
CA THR A 161 12.89 -4.40 4.56
C THR A 161 11.77 -4.40 3.52
N PRO A 162 11.35 -3.25 2.95
CA PRO A 162 10.29 -3.21 1.96
C PRO A 162 10.65 -3.91 0.65
N VAL A 163 11.93 -3.93 0.27
CA VAL A 163 12.41 -4.69 -0.89
C VAL A 163 12.11 -6.18 -0.66
N PHE A 164 12.55 -6.75 0.46
CA PHE A 164 12.29 -8.16 0.72
C PHE A 164 10.79 -8.46 0.90
N ALA A 165 10.06 -7.63 1.63
CA ALA A 165 8.63 -7.83 1.87
C ALA A 165 7.79 -7.77 0.57
N GLY A 166 8.10 -6.80 -0.31
CA GLY A 166 7.41 -6.62 -1.58
C GLY A 166 7.63 -7.79 -2.54
N TRP A 167 8.85 -8.32 -2.60
CA TRP A 167 9.24 -9.38 -3.54
C TRP A 167 8.99 -10.80 -2.99
N ALA A 168 9.00 -11.02 -1.68
CA ALA A 168 8.64 -12.31 -1.07
C ALA A 168 7.22 -12.76 -1.43
N ARG A 169 6.31 -11.80 -1.60
CA ARG A 169 4.90 -12.00 -1.98
C ARG A 169 4.67 -11.98 -3.49
N PHE A 170 5.73 -12.01 -4.30
CA PHE A 170 5.59 -11.99 -5.76
C PHE A 170 4.84 -13.23 -6.27
N ARG A 171 3.70 -12.98 -6.91
CA ARG A 171 2.94 -13.95 -7.71
C ARG A 171 2.82 -13.37 -9.11
N ALA A 172 3.23 -14.14 -10.12
CA ALA A 172 3.03 -13.75 -11.51
C ALA A 172 1.52 -13.65 -11.77
N ALA A 173 1.04 -12.49 -12.19
CA ALA A 173 -0.35 -12.31 -12.53
C ALA A 173 -0.67 -13.15 -13.79
N ARG A 174 -1.68 -14.01 -13.71
CA ARG A 174 -2.21 -14.74 -14.88
C ARG A 174 -3.38 -13.94 -15.43
N SER A 175 -3.14 -13.21 -16.53
CA SER A 175 -4.08 -12.35 -17.28
C SER A 175 -4.72 -11.18 -16.51
N GLY A 176 -4.87 -10.01 -17.16
CA GLY A 176 -5.37 -8.78 -16.51
C GLY A 176 -4.30 -7.95 -15.78
N GLY A 177 -3.02 -8.10 -16.17
CA GLY A 177 -1.90 -7.34 -15.60
C GLY A 177 -1.96 -5.83 -15.88
N ARG A 178 -1.01 -5.10 -15.30
CA ARG A 178 -0.80 -3.66 -15.50
C ARG A 178 -0.93 -3.26 -16.97
N GLN A 179 -1.52 -2.09 -17.21
CA GLN A 179 -1.54 -1.52 -18.56
C GLN A 179 -0.09 -1.36 -19.06
N PRO A 180 0.24 -1.79 -20.29
CA PRO A 180 1.62 -1.74 -20.80
C PRO A 180 2.23 -0.33 -20.71
N GLY A 181 1.42 0.71 -20.95
CA GLY A 181 1.84 2.11 -20.84
C GLY A 181 2.38 2.47 -19.46
N GLU A 182 1.66 2.14 -18.38
CA GLU A 182 2.10 2.42 -17.00
C GLU A 182 3.43 1.74 -16.67
N PHE A 183 3.66 0.54 -17.21
CA PHE A 183 4.90 -0.18 -17.01
C PHE A 183 6.09 0.52 -17.69
N PHE A 184 5.95 0.91 -18.96
CA PHE A 184 7.01 1.62 -19.69
C PHE A 184 7.27 3.02 -19.13
N PHE A 185 6.22 3.79 -18.77
CA PHE A 185 6.40 5.08 -18.10
C PHE A 185 7.08 4.92 -16.73
N GLY A 186 6.74 3.86 -15.99
CA GLY A 186 7.41 3.53 -14.74
C GLY A 186 8.89 3.19 -14.92
N LEU A 187 9.25 2.46 -15.97
CA LEU A 187 10.64 2.15 -16.30
C LEU A 187 11.40 3.40 -16.75
N ALA A 188 10.78 4.27 -17.54
CA ALA A 188 11.34 5.56 -17.93
C ALA A 188 11.58 6.45 -16.69
N ALA A 189 10.64 6.49 -15.76
CA ALA A 189 10.81 7.20 -14.48
C ALA A 189 11.97 6.63 -13.65
N LEU A 190 12.14 5.30 -13.63
CA LEU A 190 13.29 4.66 -12.98
C LEU A 190 14.61 5.05 -13.64
N ALA A 191 14.67 5.10 -14.97
CA ALA A 191 15.82 5.61 -15.69
C ALA A 191 16.10 7.08 -15.35
N CYS A 192 15.06 7.91 -15.19
CA CYS A 192 15.19 9.29 -14.72
C CYS A 192 15.72 9.37 -13.28
N VAL A 193 15.32 8.47 -12.35
CA VAL A 193 15.93 8.40 -11.01
C VAL A 193 17.43 8.19 -11.14
N LEU A 194 17.87 7.21 -11.93
CA LEU A 194 19.29 6.89 -12.09
C LEU A 194 20.07 8.03 -12.77
N ALA A 195 19.53 8.60 -13.85
CA ALA A 195 20.16 9.68 -14.57
C ALA A 195 20.28 10.95 -13.70
N THR A 196 19.20 11.33 -13.02
CA THR A 196 19.22 12.52 -12.16
C THR A 196 20.06 12.32 -10.91
N ALA A 197 20.03 11.13 -10.28
CA ALA A 197 20.91 10.83 -9.17
C ALA A 197 22.39 10.83 -9.60
N ALA A 198 22.73 10.23 -10.74
CA ALA A 198 24.09 10.29 -11.26
C ALA A 198 24.52 11.74 -11.55
N LEU A 199 23.65 12.57 -12.11
CA LEU A 199 23.96 13.99 -12.36
C LEU A 199 24.09 14.83 -11.08
N VAL A 200 23.25 14.56 -10.07
CA VAL A 200 23.17 15.35 -8.83
C VAL A 200 24.25 14.95 -7.81
N PHE A 201 24.71 13.70 -7.84
CA PHE A 201 25.69 13.19 -6.89
C PHE A 201 27.11 13.06 -7.49
N ASP A 202 27.29 13.22 -8.81
CA ASP A 202 28.61 13.35 -9.44
C ASP A 202 29.19 14.75 -9.15
N GLY A 203 30.20 14.80 -8.26
CA GLY A 203 30.81 16.04 -7.77
C GLY A 203 31.45 16.89 -8.87
N THR A 204 31.87 16.28 -9.97
CA THR A 204 32.57 16.99 -11.06
C THR A 204 31.66 17.93 -11.85
N ARG A 205 30.36 17.59 -11.98
CA ARG A 205 29.42 18.33 -12.83
C ARG A 205 28.77 19.51 -12.11
N LEU A 206 28.72 19.47 -10.78
CA LEU A 206 28.08 20.50 -9.95
C LEU A 206 29.09 21.41 -9.25
N ALA A 207 30.39 21.19 -9.43
CA ALA A 207 31.46 22.01 -8.85
C ALA A 207 31.36 23.51 -9.15
N GLN A 208 30.57 23.91 -10.15
CA GLN A 208 30.32 25.32 -10.52
C GLN A 208 29.07 25.93 -9.87
N LEU A 209 28.23 25.12 -9.21
CA LEU A 209 27.00 25.58 -8.57
C LEU A 209 27.24 25.95 -7.11
N SER A 210 26.39 26.83 -6.57
CA SER A 210 26.40 27.08 -5.13
C SER A 210 25.86 25.86 -4.38
N LEU A 211 26.40 25.61 -3.18
CA LEU A 211 26.02 24.49 -2.33
C LEU A 211 24.49 24.41 -2.14
N GLY A 212 23.82 25.55 -1.92
CA GLY A 212 22.37 25.60 -1.76
C GLY A 212 21.58 25.13 -2.99
N VAL A 213 22.06 25.45 -4.20
CA VAL A 213 21.45 24.98 -5.46
C VAL A 213 21.71 23.48 -5.63
N ALA A 214 22.94 23.01 -5.38
CA ALA A 214 23.27 21.59 -5.46
C ALA A 214 22.40 20.75 -4.51
N TYR A 215 22.13 21.25 -3.31
CA TYR A 215 21.17 20.65 -2.37
C TYR A 215 19.74 20.63 -2.89
N ALA A 216 19.25 21.74 -3.45
CA ALA A 216 17.89 21.80 -4.00
C ALA A 216 17.69 20.80 -5.16
N LEU A 217 18.74 20.50 -5.92
CA LEU A 217 18.68 19.50 -7.00
C LEU A 217 18.48 18.07 -6.48
N THR A 218 18.81 17.78 -5.21
CA THR A 218 18.56 16.44 -4.60
C THR A 218 17.07 16.08 -4.53
N TYR A 219 16.16 17.05 -4.63
CA TYR A 219 14.72 16.79 -4.70
C TYR A 219 14.28 16.19 -6.05
N ILE A 220 15.05 16.36 -7.12
CA ILE A 220 14.68 15.84 -8.45
C ILE A 220 14.65 14.30 -8.48
N PRO A 221 15.68 13.56 -8.00
CA PRO A 221 15.58 12.11 -7.86
C PRO A 221 14.41 11.65 -7.00
N LEU A 222 14.09 12.36 -5.90
CA LEU A 222 12.95 12.03 -5.03
C LEU A 222 11.61 12.13 -5.75
N PHE A 223 11.44 13.14 -6.60
CA PHE A 223 10.25 13.29 -7.44
C PHE A 223 10.05 12.08 -8.36
N PHE A 224 11.12 11.63 -9.03
CA PHE A 224 11.03 10.44 -9.88
C PHE A 224 10.83 9.15 -9.08
N VAL A 225 11.40 9.02 -7.87
CA VAL A 225 11.11 7.89 -6.97
C VAL A 225 9.62 7.84 -6.64
N ALA A 226 8.98 8.99 -6.36
CA ALA A 226 7.54 9.05 -6.12
C ALA A 226 6.71 8.61 -7.35
N ILE A 227 7.12 9.02 -8.56
CA ILE A 227 6.49 8.56 -9.81
C ILE A 227 6.65 7.04 -9.97
N VAL A 228 7.84 6.50 -9.72
CA VAL A 228 8.08 5.05 -9.80
C VAL A 228 7.20 4.31 -8.79
N ALA A 229 7.08 4.81 -7.56
CA ALA A 229 6.21 4.22 -6.54
C ALA A 229 4.73 4.24 -6.96
N LEU A 230 4.28 5.29 -7.65
CA LEU A 230 2.91 5.40 -8.16
C LEU A 230 2.64 4.43 -9.33
N LEU A 231 3.55 4.39 -10.31
CA LEU A 231 3.38 3.65 -11.57
C LEU A 231 3.73 2.17 -11.43
N LEU A 232 4.86 1.84 -10.79
CA LEU A 232 5.34 0.46 -10.60
C LEU A 232 4.96 -0.13 -9.23
N GLY A 233 4.34 0.66 -8.35
CA GLY A 233 3.89 0.23 -7.02
C GLY A 233 5.05 0.05 -6.04
N GLY A 234 4.78 -0.51 -4.87
CA GLY A 234 5.77 -0.65 -3.80
C GLY A 234 7.02 -1.46 -4.17
N ARG A 235 6.92 -2.43 -5.09
CA ARG A 235 8.09 -3.19 -5.57
C ARG A 235 9.03 -2.30 -6.40
N GLY A 236 8.49 -1.53 -7.34
CA GLY A 236 9.30 -0.63 -8.15
C GLY A 236 9.86 0.51 -7.31
N GLY A 237 9.04 1.10 -6.44
CA GLY A 237 9.48 2.18 -5.55
C GLY A 237 10.59 1.75 -4.59
N SER A 238 10.48 0.58 -3.96
CA SER A 238 11.53 0.07 -3.05
C SER A 238 12.85 -0.21 -3.78
N VAL A 239 12.80 -0.70 -5.02
CA VAL A 239 13.99 -0.86 -5.87
C VAL A 239 14.58 0.50 -6.26
N ALA A 240 13.74 1.49 -6.61
CA ALA A 240 14.21 2.84 -6.93
C ALA A 240 14.93 3.48 -5.75
N VAL A 241 14.38 3.36 -4.53
CA VAL A 241 15.02 3.83 -3.30
C VAL A 241 16.33 3.09 -3.06
N ALA A 242 16.38 1.77 -3.18
CA ALA A 242 17.60 1.00 -2.99
C ALA A 242 18.72 1.39 -3.98
N LEU A 243 18.37 1.62 -5.25
CA LEU A 243 19.33 2.09 -6.26
C LEU A 243 19.80 3.52 -5.98
N LEU A 244 18.89 4.41 -5.56
CA LEU A 244 19.23 5.75 -5.11
C LEU A 244 20.18 5.70 -3.91
N THR A 245 19.92 4.84 -2.93
CA THR A 245 20.80 4.62 -1.77
C THR A 245 22.20 4.20 -2.21
N VAL A 246 22.33 3.26 -3.15
CA VAL A 246 23.64 2.85 -3.66
C VAL A 246 24.38 4.03 -4.29
N LEU A 247 23.73 4.81 -5.15
CA LEU A 247 24.35 5.98 -5.77
C LEU A 247 24.75 7.04 -4.75
N VAL A 248 23.86 7.37 -3.80
CA VAL A 248 24.14 8.35 -2.74
C VAL A 248 25.33 7.88 -1.89
N LEU A 249 25.34 6.62 -1.44
CA LEU A 249 26.42 6.08 -0.62
C LEU A 249 27.76 6.06 -1.36
N VAL A 250 27.79 5.58 -2.60
CA VAL A 250 29.04 5.47 -3.38
C VAL A 250 29.66 6.84 -3.62
N ASN A 251 28.88 7.81 -4.10
CA ASN A 251 29.41 9.16 -4.38
C ASN A 251 29.80 9.87 -3.09
N THR A 252 28.95 9.81 -2.05
CA THR A 252 29.26 10.44 -0.76
C THR A 252 30.54 9.85 -0.15
N ALA A 253 30.75 8.53 -0.28
CA ALA A 253 31.95 7.87 0.20
C ALA A 253 33.23 8.27 -0.54
N GLN A 254 33.11 8.64 -1.82
CA GLN A 254 34.22 9.15 -2.63
C GLN A 254 34.53 10.63 -2.36
N GLY A 255 33.72 11.30 -1.53
CA GLY A 255 33.84 12.73 -1.26
C GLY A 255 33.03 13.60 -2.23
N ASP A 256 32.22 12.98 -3.09
CA ASP A 256 31.44 13.67 -4.12
C ASP A 256 29.99 13.93 -3.70
N GLY A 257 29.43 14.98 -4.28
CA GLY A 257 28.03 15.35 -4.17
C GLY A 257 27.69 16.23 -2.96
N PRO A 258 26.44 16.71 -2.88
CA PRO A 258 26.05 17.78 -1.94
C PRO A 258 26.27 17.41 -0.47
N PHE A 259 26.09 16.13 -0.13
CA PHE A 259 26.26 15.66 1.23
C PHE A 259 27.74 15.63 1.63
N ALA A 260 28.64 15.13 0.79
CA ALA A 260 30.06 15.06 1.10
C ALA A 260 30.70 16.45 1.27
N GLU A 261 30.35 17.41 0.40
CA GLU A 261 30.83 18.79 0.50
C GLU A 261 30.43 19.45 1.84
N THR A 262 29.29 19.07 2.41
CA THR A 262 28.81 19.62 3.68
C THR A 262 29.55 19.04 4.88
N ALA A 263 30.15 17.85 4.73
CA ALA A 263 30.99 17.24 5.76
C ALA A 263 32.18 18.14 6.09
N LEU A 264 32.76 18.77 5.06
CA LEU A 264 33.90 19.67 5.18
C LEU A 264 33.59 20.94 5.98
N TYR A 265 32.32 21.38 6.01
CA TYR A 265 31.91 22.62 6.66
C TYR A 265 31.17 22.43 8.00
N HIS A 266 30.45 21.31 8.22
CA HIS A 266 29.52 21.17 9.35
C HIS A 266 29.63 19.84 10.12
N GLY A 267 30.41 18.84 9.68
CA GLY A 267 30.61 17.58 10.43
C GLY A 267 29.44 16.58 10.47
N ASP A 268 28.22 16.97 10.11
CA ASP A 268 26.99 16.14 10.22
C ASP A 268 26.51 15.47 8.91
N SER A 269 27.36 15.40 7.89
CA SER A 269 26.99 15.02 6.51
C SER A 269 26.31 13.65 6.38
N LEU A 270 26.75 12.66 7.15
CA LEU A 270 26.12 11.33 7.13
C LEU A 270 24.67 11.38 7.61
N LEU A 271 24.36 12.16 8.64
CA LEU A 271 23.00 12.27 9.17
C LEU A 271 22.06 12.92 8.15
N ILE A 272 22.57 13.87 7.37
CA ILE A 272 21.83 14.51 6.28
C ILE A 272 21.53 13.49 5.17
N ALA A 273 22.51 12.68 4.76
CA ALA A 273 22.31 11.62 3.77
C ALA A 273 21.33 10.54 4.28
N GLN A 274 21.45 10.15 5.55
CA GLN A 274 20.51 9.25 6.22
C GLN A 274 19.09 9.81 6.21
N LEU A 275 18.90 11.08 6.58
CA LEU A 275 17.60 11.74 6.57
C LEU A 275 17.00 11.79 5.16
N TYR A 276 17.80 12.16 4.16
CA TYR A 276 17.37 12.19 2.76
C TYR A 276 16.85 10.82 2.29
N LEU A 277 17.60 9.75 2.57
CA LEU A 277 17.22 8.39 2.20
C LEU A 277 16.04 7.87 3.04
N ALA A 278 15.94 8.26 4.32
CA ALA A 278 14.76 7.99 5.15
C ALA A 278 13.51 8.60 4.51
N VAL A 279 13.58 9.87 4.10
CA VAL A 279 12.47 10.57 3.44
C VAL A 279 12.10 9.88 2.13
N ALA A 280 13.09 9.49 1.31
CA ALA A 280 12.84 8.74 0.06
C ALA A 280 12.08 7.42 0.32
N ALA A 281 12.52 6.66 1.32
CA ALA A 281 11.91 5.40 1.71
C ALA A 281 10.49 5.60 2.28
N LEU A 282 10.31 6.59 3.16
CA LEU A 282 9.02 6.92 3.77
C LEU A 282 8.01 7.42 2.74
N LEU A 283 8.42 8.27 1.80
CA LEU A 283 7.57 8.75 0.70
C LEU A 283 7.07 7.55 -0.13
N THR A 284 7.98 6.65 -0.49
CA THR A 284 7.64 5.43 -1.24
C THR A 284 6.66 4.55 -0.48
N LEU A 285 6.93 4.32 0.81
CA LEU A 285 6.09 3.53 1.69
C LEU A 285 4.69 4.14 1.86
N LEU A 286 4.59 5.46 2.03
CA LEU A 286 3.34 6.19 2.18
C LEU A 286 2.51 6.13 0.89
N ILE A 287 3.13 6.46 -0.26
CA ILE A 287 2.47 6.40 -1.57
C ILE A 287 1.93 4.99 -1.82
N ASN A 288 2.75 3.96 -1.59
CA ASN A 288 2.31 2.58 -1.79
C ASN A 288 1.19 2.18 -0.83
N THR A 289 1.24 2.61 0.42
CA THR A 289 0.21 2.33 1.43
C THR A 289 -1.12 2.98 1.06
N LEU A 290 -1.11 4.25 0.66
CA LEU A 290 -2.31 4.98 0.23
C LEU A 290 -2.91 4.37 -1.04
N ARG A 291 -2.06 4.02 -2.02
CA ARG A 291 -2.46 3.34 -3.25
C ARG A 291 -3.13 2.01 -2.95
N THR A 292 -2.50 1.18 -2.11
CA THR A 292 -3.04 -0.14 -1.73
C THR A 292 -4.37 0.00 -0.98
N ALA A 293 -4.48 0.94 -0.05
CA ALA A 293 -5.71 1.20 0.69
C ALA A 293 -6.86 1.62 -0.25
N ARG A 294 -6.59 2.49 -1.23
CA ARG A 294 -7.57 2.91 -2.23
C ARG A 294 -8.00 1.77 -3.14
N GLU A 295 -7.04 0.97 -3.63
CA GLU A 295 -7.31 -0.21 -4.45
C GLU A 295 -8.18 -1.24 -3.69
N GLN A 296 -7.90 -1.48 -2.41
CA GLN A 296 -8.69 -2.38 -1.57
C GLN A 296 -10.11 -1.87 -1.36
N THR A 297 -10.29 -0.59 -1.05
CA THR A 297 -11.63 0.01 -0.89
C THR A 297 -12.44 -0.07 -2.19
N ASN A 298 -11.81 0.24 -3.33
CA ASN A 298 -12.47 0.14 -4.63
C ASN A 298 -12.84 -1.31 -4.98
N ALA A 299 -11.96 -2.27 -4.71
CA ALA A 299 -12.22 -3.69 -4.94
C ALA A 299 -13.36 -4.20 -4.04
N GLN A 300 -13.42 -3.77 -2.77
CA GLN A 300 -14.52 -4.10 -1.87
C GLN A 300 -15.84 -3.48 -2.31
N ALA A 301 -15.83 -2.23 -2.80
CA ALA A 301 -17.02 -1.59 -3.34
C ALA A 301 -17.52 -2.32 -4.60
N ALA A 302 -16.63 -2.68 -5.51
CA ALA A 302 -16.97 -3.45 -6.71
C ALA A 302 -17.50 -4.86 -6.37
N ALA A 303 -16.89 -5.54 -5.40
CA ALA A 303 -17.35 -6.85 -4.94
C ALA A 303 -18.76 -6.76 -4.33
N ARG A 304 -19.00 -5.81 -3.43
CA ARG A 304 -20.34 -5.59 -2.84
C ARG A 304 -21.38 -5.24 -3.89
N GLN A 305 -21.02 -4.44 -4.89
CA GLN A 305 -21.92 -4.11 -5.98
C GLN A 305 -22.29 -5.37 -6.78
N ASN A 306 -21.31 -6.21 -7.10
CA ASN A 306 -21.55 -7.47 -7.80
C ASN A 306 -22.42 -8.42 -6.95
N ASP A 307 -22.17 -8.54 -5.65
CA ASP A 307 -22.98 -9.37 -4.74
C ASP A 307 -24.46 -8.90 -4.72
N VAL A 308 -24.70 -7.58 -4.72
CA VAL A 308 -26.05 -7.01 -4.83
C VAL A 308 -26.67 -7.32 -6.19
N GLU A 309 -25.93 -7.13 -7.29
CA GLU A 309 -26.42 -7.44 -8.64
C GLU A 309 -26.76 -8.95 -8.80
N LEU A 310 -25.95 -9.83 -8.21
CA LEU A 310 -26.20 -11.27 -8.15
C LEU A 310 -27.43 -11.61 -7.31
N ALA A 311 -27.59 -11.00 -6.13
CA ALA A 311 -28.75 -11.21 -5.27
C ALA A 311 -30.04 -10.77 -5.95
N LEU A 312 -30.04 -9.61 -6.62
CA LEU A 312 -31.17 -9.10 -7.40
C LEU A 312 -31.50 -10.00 -8.59
N ALA A 313 -30.47 -10.47 -9.32
CA ALA A 313 -30.65 -11.41 -10.42
C ALA A 313 -31.22 -12.76 -9.95
N ALA A 314 -30.79 -13.27 -8.79
CA ALA A 314 -31.26 -14.54 -8.23
C ALA A 314 -32.68 -14.44 -7.65
N SER A 315 -33.05 -13.30 -7.06
CA SER A 315 -34.40 -13.07 -6.51
C SER A 315 -35.43 -12.66 -7.56
N GLY A 316 -35.01 -12.38 -8.79
CA GLY A 316 -35.89 -11.83 -9.84
C GLY A 316 -36.41 -10.43 -9.50
N GLN A 317 -35.72 -9.71 -8.62
CA GLN A 317 -36.08 -8.36 -8.22
C GLN A 317 -35.30 -7.33 -9.03
N LEU A 318 -35.95 -6.21 -9.32
CA LEU A 318 -35.32 -5.04 -9.92
C LEU A 318 -35.36 -3.91 -8.90
N VAL A 319 -34.23 -3.30 -8.60
CA VAL A 319 -34.19 -2.08 -7.78
C VAL A 319 -34.08 -0.90 -8.71
N TYR A 320 -34.80 0.18 -8.44
CA TYR A 320 -34.68 1.41 -9.21
C TYR A 320 -34.45 2.62 -8.33
N ARG A 321 -33.83 3.62 -8.94
CA ARG A 321 -33.66 4.96 -8.41
C ARG A 321 -34.28 5.94 -9.39
N LEU A 322 -35.30 6.66 -8.95
CA LEU A 322 -35.97 7.70 -9.70
C LEU A 322 -35.52 9.07 -9.18
N ASP A 323 -34.96 9.88 -10.07
CA ASP A 323 -34.73 11.30 -9.82
C ASP A 323 -36.05 12.05 -10.05
N PRO A 324 -36.64 12.66 -9.01
CA PRO A 324 -37.94 13.33 -9.10
C PRO A 324 -37.92 14.60 -9.96
N HIS A 325 -36.75 15.20 -10.23
CA HIS A 325 -36.65 16.42 -11.04
C HIS A 325 -36.50 16.10 -12.53
N SER A 326 -35.69 15.09 -12.88
CA SER A 326 -35.45 14.71 -14.27
C SER A 326 -36.37 13.61 -14.77
N GLY A 327 -37.10 12.93 -13.88
CA GLY A 327 -37.98 11.79 -14.22
C GLY A 327 -37.22 10.56 -14.70
N ARG A 328 -35.88 10.51 -14.55
CA ARG A 328 -35.06 9.41 -15.04
C ARG A 328 -35.00 8.29 -14.01
N LEU A 329 -35.20 7.06 -14.48
CA LEU A 329 -35.02 5.85 -13.71
C LEU A 329 -33.66 5.23 -14.02
N ARG A 330 -32.95 4.84 -12.96
CA ARG A 330 -31.78 3.97 -13.05
C ARG A 330 -32.10 2.64 -12.39
N TRP A 331 -32.02 1.57 -13.16
CA TRP A 331 -32.27 0.22 -12.70
C TRP A 331 -30.98 -0.43 -12.17
N SER A 332 -31.14 -1.35 -11.23
CA SER A 332 -30.12 -2.22 -10.67
C SER A 332 -30.71 -3.63 -10.66
N GLY A 333 -30.02 -4.58 -11.28
CA GLY A 333 -30.59 -5.86 -11.72
C GLY A 333 -30.81 -5.89 -13.24
N SER A 334 -31.12 -7.06 -13.79
CA SER A 334 -31.26 -7.25 -15.24
C SER A 334 -32.73 -7.12 -15.65
N VAL A 335 -33.12 -5.93 -16.13
CA VAL A 335 -34.47 -5.66 -16.68
C VAL A 335 -34.78 -6.62 -17.83
N GLU A 336 -33.77 -6.94 -18.65
CA GLU A 336 -33.91 -7.89 -19.76
C GLU A 336 -34.22 -9.31 -19.28
N ARG A 337 -33.54 -9.81 -18.23
CA ARG A 337 -33.85 -11.14 -17.69
C ARG A 337 -35.17 -11.17 -16.94
N ALA A 338 -35.52 -10.11 -16.21
CA ALA A 338 -36.73 -10.06 -15.40
C ALA A 338 -38.00 -9.77 -16.22
N LEU A 339 -37.91 -8.94 -17.26
CA LEU A 339 -39.05 -8.43 -18.03
C LEU A 339 -38.89 -8.60 -19.55
N GLY A 340 -37.80 -9.16 -20.07
CA GLY A 340 -37.59 -9.28 -21.53
C GLY A 340 -37.48 -7.93 -22.24
N LEU A 341 -37.15 -6.86 -21.52
CA LEU A 341 -37.07 -5.49 -22.01
C LEU A 341 -35.64 -4.98 -21.98
N HIS A 342 -35.28 -4.19 -23.00
CA HIS A 342 -34.01 -3.47 -22.98
C HIS A 342 -34.05 -2.37 -21.90
N ASP A 343 -32.93 -2.12 -21.22
CA ASP A 343 -32.82 -1.14 -20.13
C ASP A 343 -33.27 0.28 -20.55
N SER A 344 -33.07 0.63 -21.83
CA SER A 344 -33.49 1.89 -22.42
C SER A 344 -35.02 2.05 -22.55
N ALA A 345 -35.77 0.95 -22.48
CA ALA A 345 -37.21 0.96 -22.64
C ALA A 345 -37.97 1.36 -21.36
N LEU A 346 -37.28 1.49 -20.22
CA LEU A 346 -37.82 1.91 -18.92
C LEU A 346 -36.95 3.01 -18.31
N SER A 347 -36.36 3.87 -19.14
CA SER A 347 -35.34 4.85 -18.72
C SER A 347 -35.92 6.10 -18.07
N THR A 348 -37.20 6.39 -18.32
CA THR A 348 -37.95 7.51 -17.75
C THR A 348 -39.27 7.05 -17.15
N LEU A 349 -39.82 7.89 -16.27
CA LEU A 349 -41.12 7.69 -15.67
C LEU A 349 -42.22 7.50 -16.74
N ASP A 350 -42.17 8.31 -17.80
CA ASP A 350 -43.14 8.25 -18.90
C ASP A 350 -43.00 6.94 -19.70
N ASP A 351 -41.77 6.45 -19.92
CA ASP A 351 -41.53 5.16 -20.57
C ASP A 351 -42.18 4.00 -19.78
N VAL A 352 -42.07 4.04 -18.45
CA VAL A 352 -42.69 3.04 -17.59
C VAL A 352 -44.21 3.16 -17.65
N LEU A 353 -44.77 4.36 -17.49
CA LEU A 353 -46.22 4.60 -17.51
C LEU A 353 -46.86 4.19 -18.85
N ALA A 354 -46.13 4.35 -19.96
CA ALA A 354 -46.58 3.89 -21.27
C ALA A 354 -46.82 2.37 -21.31
N ARG A 355 -46.07 1.59 -20.53
CA ARG A 355 -46.18 0.13 -20.44
C ARG A 355 -47.05 -0.37 -19.28
N VAL A 356 -47.45 0.49 -18.35
CA VAL A 356 -48.44 0.13 -17.32
C VAL A 356 -49.83 0.01 -17.96
N HIS A 357 -50.62 -0.98 -17.52
CA HIS A 357 -52.00 -1.18 -17.97
C HIS A 357 -52.84 0.11 -17.79
N PRO A 358 -53.69 0.52 -18.76
CA PRO A 358 -54.42 1.79 -18.71
C PRO A 358 -55.15 2.07 -17.38
N ASP A 359 -55.79 1.06 -16.81
CA ASP A 359 -56.51 1.14 -15.53
C ASP A 359 -55.59 1.47 -14.33
N ASP A 360 -54.33 1.03 -14.37
CA ASP A 360 -53.40 1.12 -13.24
C ASP A 360 -52.49 2.37 -13.36
N ARG A 361 -52.49 3.08 -14.50
CA ARG A 361 -51.59 4.21 -14.78
C ARG A 361 -51.76 5.38 -13.82
N ALA A 362 -53.01 5.73 -13.47
CA ALA A 362 -53.28 6.85 -12.57
C ALA A 362 -52.71 6.58 -11.16
N GLU A 363 -52.77 5.34 -10.70
CA GLU A 363 -52.26 4.93 -9.39
C GLU A 363 -50.73 4.95 -9.35
N VAL A 364 -50.07 4.36 -10.36
CA VAL A 364 -48.61 4.36 -10.47
C VAL A 364 -48.07 5.80 -10.60
N ARG A 365 -48.75 6.65 -11.38
CA ARG A 365 -48.39 8.06 -11.54
C ARG A 365 -48.42 8.79 -10.20
N ARG A 366 -49.51 8.64 -9.43
CA ARG A 366 -49.65 9.26 -8.09
C ARG A 366 -48.55 8.82 -7.14
N ARG A 367 -48.19 7.53 -7.14
CA ARG A 367 -47.12 6.98 -6.29
C ARG A 367 -45.74 7.59 -6.56
N TRP A 368 -45.47 7.96 -7.80
CA TRP A 368 -44.14 8.42 -8.24
C TRP A 368 -44.02 9.95 -8.39
N LEU A 369 -45.11 10.74 -8.44
CA LEU A 369 -45.10 12.19 -8.72
C LEU A 369 -45.39 13.13 -7.52
N ARG A 370 -44.89 12.85 -6.30
CA ARG A 370 -44.98 13.79 -5.15
C ARG A 370 -46.41 14.24 -4.77
N GLU A 371 -47.41 13.36 -4.81
CA GLU A 371 -48.76 13.69 -4.29
C GLU A 371 -49.11 13.07 -2.93
N CYS A 372 -48.16 12.49 -2.17
CA CYS A 372 -48.52 11.81 -0.93
C CYS A 372 -47.63 12.18 0.27
N ASP A 373 -48.30 12.79 1.25
CA ASP A 373 -47.87 13.03 2.62
C ASP A 373 -47.39 11.74 3.31
N GLY A 374 -46.20 11.83 3.91
CA GLY A 374 -45.93 11.42 5.30
C GLY A 374 -46.07 9.96 5.77
N GLU A 375 -46.80 9.05 5.13
CA GLU A 375 -47.08 7.72 5.71
C GLU A 375 -46.40 6.55 5.00
N MET A 376 -46.03 5.54 5.81
CA MET A 376 -45.46 4.27 5.37
C MET A 376 -46.25 3.69 4.20
N ARG A 377 -45.60 3.65 3.03
CA ARG A 377 -46.18 3.14 1.79
C ARG A 377 -46.35 1.63 1.89
N GLY A 378 -47.58 1.14 1.72
CA GLY A 378 -47.84 -0.27 1.43
C GLY A 378 -47.34 -0.68 0.03
N ASP A 379 -47.20 -1.97 -0.20
CA ASP A 379 -46.84 -2.55 -1.50
C ASP A 379 -47.88 -2.16 -2.57
N LEU A 380 -47.47 -1.55 -3.69
CA LEU A 380 -48.37 -1.30 -4.82
C LEU A 380 -48.27 -2.44 -5.81
N THR A 381 -49.39 -3.07 -6.16
CA THR A 381 -49.44 -4.09 -7.20
C THR A 381 -50.06 -3.52 -8.46
N PHE A 382 -49.36 -3.59 -9.60
CA PHE A 382 -49.87 -3.13 -10.89
C PHE A 382 -49.48 -4.09 -12.02
N ARG A 383 -50.17 -3.97 -13.17
CA ARG A 383 -49.93 -4.80 -14.35
C ARG A 383 -49.04 -4.09 -15.35
N LEU A 384 -47.96 -4.75 -15.78
CA LEU A 384 -47.04 -4.29 -16.81
C LEU A 384 -47.25 -5.07 -18.12
N LEU A 385 -47.35 -4.34 -19.23
CA LEU A 385 -47.45 -4.87 -20.59
C LEU A 385 -46.05 -5.21 -21.12
N LEU A 386 -45.84 -6.49 -21.38
CA LEU A 386 -44.61 -7.04 -21.95
C LEU A 386 -44.68 -7.06 -23.49
N PRO A 387 -43.53 -7.24 -24.18
CA PRO A 387 -43.53 -7.48 -25.63
C PRO A 387 -44.41 -8.69 -25.98
N ALA A 388 -45.03 -8.68 -27.16
CA ALA A 388 -46.00 -9.69 -27.63
C ALA A 388 -47.37 -9.74 -26.91
N GLY A 389 -47.73 -8.71 -26.13
CA GLY A 389 -49.07 -8.57 -25.55
C GLY A 389 -49.30 -9.39 -24.27
N ALA A 390 -48.26 -10.02 -23.73
CA ALA A 390 -48.30 -10.66 -22.42
C ALA A 390 -48.40 -9.60 -21.32
N THR A 391 -49.08 -9.93 -20.22
CA THR A 391 -49.17 -9.06 -19.03
C THR A 391 -48.51 -9.77 -17.86
N THR A 392 -47.66 -9.06 -17.11
CA THR A 392 -47.10 -9.55 -15.84
C THR A 392 -47.53 -8.66 -14.68
N THR A 393 -47.66 -9.24 -13.50
CA THR A 393 -47.96 -8.49 -12.28
C THR A 393 -46.66 -8.10 -11.59
N ILE A 394 -46.53 -6.82 -11.24
CA ILE A 394 -45.39 -6.27 -10.53
C ILE A 394 -45.86 -5.79 -9.16
N VAL A 395 -45.11 -6.15 -8.13
CA VAL A 395 -45.24 -5.56 -6.79
C VAL A 395 -44.12 -4.56 -6.62
N ASP A 396 -44.48 -3.28 -6.52
CA ASP A 396 -43.59 -2.17 -6.23
C ASP A 396 -43.55 -1.88 -4.72
N MET A 397 -42.39 -2.11 -4.14
CA MET A 397 -42.06 -1.74 -2.77
C MET A 397 -41.16 -0.51 -2.85
N SER A 398 -41.73 0.69 -2.79
CA SER A 398 -40.98 1.94 -2.96
C SER A 398 -41.19 2.93 -1.84
N GLY A 399 -40.12 3.63 -1.48
CA GLY A 399 -40.08 4.65 -0.44
C GLY A 399 -39.31 5.89 -0.91
N PRO A 400 -39.72 7.09 -0.49
CA PRO A 400 -38.91 8.28 -0.69
C PRO A 400 -37.68 8.23 0.24
N LEU A 401 -36.51 8.53 -0.31
CA LEU A 401 -35.34 8.92 0.45
C LEU A 401 -35.32 10.45 0.55
N LEU A 402 -35.39 10.95 1.77
CA LEU A 402 -35.38 12.37 2.09
C LEU A 402 -33.94 12.87 2.22
N ASP A 403 -33.69 14.12 1.80
CA ASP A 403 -32.45 14.83 2.09
C ASP A 403 -32.46 15.35 3.54
N GLY A 404 -31.34 15.91 4.03
CA GLY A 404 -31.23 16.50 5.37
C GLY A 404 -32.19 17.68 5.65
N ASP A 405 -32.87 18.20 4.63
CA ASP A 405 -33.88 19.28 4.68
C ASP A 405 -35.31 18.75 4.43
N ASP A 406 -35.55 17.45 4.66
CA ASP A 406 -36.85 16.76 4.46
C ASP A 406 -37.44 16.82 3.04
N SER A 407 -36.71 17.37 2.06
CA SER A 407 -37.08 17.32 0.65
C SER A 407 -36.80 15.93 0.06
N VAL A 408 -37.65 15.45 -0.86
CA VAL A 408 -37.43 14.16 -1.53
C VAL A 408 -36.22 14.28 -2.46
N ALA A 409 -35.08 13.75 -2.02
CA ALA A 409 -33.85 13.68 -2.79
C ALA A 409 -33.94 12.64 -3.91
N LEU A 410 -34.55 11.50 -3.62
CA LEU A 410 -34.62 10.36 -4.54
C LEU A 410 -35.79 9.44 -4.17
N ILE A 411 -36.46 8.84 -5.14
CA ILE A 411 -37.38 7.72 -4.88
C ILE A 411 -36.63 6.44 -5.19
N ALA A 412 -36.54 5.53 -4.21
CA ALA A 412 -35.97 4.20 -4.43
C ALA A 412 -37.01 3.13 -4.14
N GLY A 413 -37.01 2.08 -4.96
CA GLY A 413 -37.94 0.98 -4.78
C GLY A 413 -37.42 -0.32 -5.38
N ALA A 414 -38.08 -1.40 -5.01
CA ALA A 414 -37.84 -2.73 -5.54
C ALA A 414 -39.11 -3.27 -6.19
N TRP A 415 -38.98 -3.71 -7.43
CA TRP A 415 -39.99 -4.44 -8.16
C TRP A 415 -39.74 -5.93 -8.00
N ARG A 416 -40.78 -6.64 -7.56
CA ARG A 416 -40.82 -8.09 -7.63
C ARG A 416 -41.78 -8.49 -8.73
N VAL A 417 -41.29 -9.24 -9.71
CA VAL A 417 -42.12 -9.80 -10.78
C VAL A 417 -42.81 -11.05 -10.26
N ILE A 418 -44.14 -11.07 -10.30
CA ILE A 418 -44.94 -12.26 -9.99
C ILE A 418 -45.26 -12.95 -11.31
N ALA A 419 -44.73 -14.15 -11.51
CA ALA A 419 -45.10 -14.98 -12.65
C ALA A 419 -46.59 -15.33 -12.59
N SER A 420 -47.28 -15.29 -13.73
CA SER A 420 -48.73 -15.45 -13.86
C SER A 420 -49.32 -16.80 -13.41
N HIS A 421 -48.49 -17.72 -12.88
CA HIS A 421 -48.94 -19.00 -12.33
C HIS A 421 -49.41 -18.93 -10.87
N ASP A 422 -49.22 -17.80 -10.17
CA ASP A 422 -49.57 -17.67 -8.74
C ASP A 422 -50.91 -16.97 -8.46
N THR A 423 -51.62 -16.51 -9.50
CA THR A 423 -52.87 -15.75 -9.34
C THR A 423 -54.11 -16.60 -9.02
N GLU A 424 -54.04 -17.93 -9.11
CA GLU A 424 -55.17 -18.80 -8.74
C GLU A 424 -55.23 -19.15 -7.24
N GLY A 425 -54.15 -18.94 -6.48
CA GLY A 425 -54.09 -19.35 -5.06
C GLY A 425 -54.54 -18.31 -4.03
N ARG A 426 -54.63 -17.01 -4.38
CA ARG A 426 -54.91 -15.92 -3.42
C ARG A 426 -56.26 -15.23 -3.55
N ARG A 427 -57.07 -15.57 -4.56
CA ARG A 427 -58.46 -15.06 -4.66
C ARG A 427 -59.49 -15.86 -3.84
N ALA A 428 -59.04 -16.82 -3.03
CA ALA A 428 -59.90 -17.70 -2.23
C ALA A 428 -59.67 -17.61 -0.70
N ALA A 429 -59.16 -16.47 -0.19
CA ALA A 429 -59.06 -16.23 1.26
C ALA A 429 -59.64 -14.86 1.64
#